data_AF-A0A4P9WFS0-F1
#
_entry.id   AF-A0A4P9WFS0-F1
#
_cell.length_a   1.000
_cell.length_b   1.000
_cell.length_c   1.000
_cell.angle_alpha   90.00
_cell.angle_beta   90.00
_cell.angle_gamma   90.00
#
_symmetry.space_group_name_H-M   'P 1'
#
loop_
_entity.id
_entity.type
_entity.pdbx_description
1 polymer ?
#
loop_
_entity_poly.entity_id
_entity_poly.type
_entity_poly.pdbx_seq_one_letter_code
_entity_poly.pdbx_strand_id
1 'polypeptide(L)'
;DQVAGTTHLQALLEEEAGKLLERYVELVRTEAPELEGVIRLQSDVKIGDIRETLCQMAVDNKASTMVVGSRGLGVVKRILLGSVSSYVSHHSKVPVIIVNGAPPGATEETRRDSKVAVDEEKKD
;
A
#
# COMPACT_ATOMS: atom_id res chain seq x y z
N ASP A 1 2.25 23.70 -27.19
CA ASP A 1 3.13 23.78 -26.00
C ASP A 1 3.07 22.44 -25.26
N GLN A 2 4.09 21.61 -25.41
CA GLN A 2 4.07 20.20 -24.95
C GLN A 2 4.11 20.09 -23.41
N VAL A 3 4.72 21.07 -22.74
CA VAL A 3 4.92 21.08 -21.28
C VAL A 3 3.62 21.44 -20.53
N ALA A 4 2.80 22.31 -21.11
CA ALA A 4 1.48 22.63 -20.56
C ALA A 4 0.52 21.44 -20.60
N GLY A 5 0.60 20.61 -21.66
CA GLY A 5 -0.26 19.43 -21.83
C GLY A 5 0.06 18.30 -20.84
N THR A 6 1.33 18.01 -20.60
CA THR A 6 1.76 16.99 -19.62
C THR A 6 1.45 17.39 -18.18
N THR A 7 1.61 18.68 -17.84
CA THR A 7 1.28 19.21 -16.51
C THR A 7 -0.22 19.08 -16.22
N HIS A 8 -1.07 19.33 -17.22
CA HIS A 8 -2.52 19.19 -17.07
C HIS A 8 -2.96 17.73 -16.85
N LEU A 9 -2.39 16.79 -17.59
CA LEU A 9 -2.69 15.36 -17.42
C LEU A 9 -2.22 14.85 -16.05
N GLN A 10 -1.06 15.31 -15.58
CA GLN A 10 -0.56 14.98 -14.25
C GLN A 10 -1.52 15.46 -13.16
N ALA A 11 -1.98 16.71 -13.23
CA ALA A 11 -2.94 17.25 -12.26
C ALA A 11 -4.27 16.48 -12.24
N LEU A 12 -4.78 16.07 -13.41
CA LEU A 12 -5.99 15.24 -13.49
C LEU A 12 -5.80 13.87 -12.85
N LEU A 13 -4.62 13.25 -13.02
CA LEU A 13 -4.29 11.98 -12.38
C LEU A 13 -4.18 12.12 -10.86
N GLU A 14 -3.57 13.20 -10.37
CA GLU A 14 -3.49 13.50 -8.93
C GLU A 14 -4.89 13.71 -8.33
N GLU A 15 -5.76 14.44 -9.02
CA GLU A 15 -7.13 14.68 -8.59
C GLU A 15 -7.92 13.36 -8.49
N GLU A 16 -7.85 12.51 -9.51
CA GLU A 16 -8.59 11.24 -9.51
C GLU A 16 -8.04 10.25 -8.47
N ALA A 17 -6.72 10.18 -8.31
CA ALA A 17 -6.09 9.41 -7.23
C ALA A 17 -6.48 9.93 -5.85
N GLY A 18 -6.57 11.26 -5.68
CA GLY A 18 -7.05 11.92 -4.47
C GLY A 18 -8.47 11.50 -4.10
N LYS A 19 -9.40 11.54 -5.05
CA LYS A 19 -10.80 11.10 -4.85
C LYS A 19 -10.88 9.63 -4.43
N LEU A 20 -10.09 8.77 -5.06
CA LEU A 20 -10.04 7.36 -4.68
C LEU A 20 -9.51 7.18 -3.25
N LEU A 21 -8.46 7.91 -2.88
CA LEU A 21 -7.88 7.84 -1.55
C LEU A 21 -8.83 8.37 -0.46
N GLU A 22 -9.54 9.47 -0.74
CA GLU A 22 -10.59 10.01 0.13
C GLU A 22 -11.69 8.98 0.41
N ARG A 23 -12.11 8.24 -0.61
CA ARG A 23 -13.10 7.16 -0.44
C ARG A 23 -12.61 6.06 0.51
N TYR A 24 -11.33 5.72 0.48
CA TYR A 24 -10.76 4.73 1.40
C TYR A 24 -10.60 5.29 2.82
N VAL A 25 -10.23 6.56 2.98
CA VAL A 25 -10.21 7.24 4.28
C VAL A 25 -11.59 7.20 4.93
N GLU A 26 -12.64 7.49 4.15
CA GLU A 26 -14.01 7.46 4.65
C GLU A 26 -14.49 6.04 5.00
N LEU A 27 -14.07 5.04 4.21
CA LEU A 27 -14.31 3.64 4.54
C LEU A 27 -13.71 3.26 5.89
N VAL A 28 -12.45 3.64 6.17
CA VAL A 28 -11.80 3.37 7.46
C VAL A 28 -12.55 4.03 8.62
N ARG A 29 -13.00 5.28 8.45
CA ARG A 29 -13.80 5.99 9.46
C ARG A 29 -15.14 5.30 9.73
N THR A 30 -15.78 4.79 8.69
CA THR A 30 -17.09 4.12 8.79
C THR A 30 -16.97 2.74 9.41
N GLU A 31 -15.97 1.95 9.00
CA GLU A 31 -15.80 0.55 9.40
C GLU A 31 -15.07 0.40 10.74
N ALA A 32 -14.32 1.41 11.19
CA ALA A 32 -13.56 1.39 12.43
C ALA A 32 -13.66 2.72 13.21
N PRO A 33 -14.89 3.16 13.60
CA PRO A 33 -15.11 4.41 14.31
C PRO A 33 -14.39 4.45 15.67
N GLU A 34 -14.14 3.29 16.29
CA GLU A 34 -13.39 3.18 17.55
C GLU A 34 -11.94 3.65 17.46
N LEU A 35 -11.39 3.80 16.24
CA LEU A 35 -10.04 4.31 16.02
C LEU A 35 -10.01 5.85 15.96
N GLU A 36 -11.17 6.51 15.87
CA GLU A 36 -11.25 7.97 15.84
C GLU A 36 -10.69 8.58 17.14
N GLY A 37 -9.72 9.49 17.01
CA GLY A 37 -8.99 10.08 18.14
C GLY A 37 -7.94 9.16 18.78
N VAL A 38 -7.94 7.86 18.47
CA VAL A 38 -6.90 6.90 18.91
C VAL A 38 -5.73 6.89 17.91
N ILE A 39 -6.04 6.91 16.61
CA ILE A 39 -5.04 6.96 15.55
C ILE A 39 -5.10 8.30 14.80
N ARG A 40 -3.94 8.82 14.42
CA ARG A 40 -3.85 9.94 13.49
C ARG A 40 -3.81 9.41 12.06
N LEU A 41 -4.93 9.54 11.35
CA LEU A 41 -5.02 9.15 9.94
C LEU A 41 -4.46 10.26 9.03
N GLN A 42 -3.55 9.90 8.14
CA GLN A 42 -3.01 10.78 7.10
C GLN A 42 -3.09 10.09 5.74
N SER A 43 -3.35 10.87 4.70
CA SER A 43 -3.40 10.43 3.32
C SER A 43 -2.49 11.34 2.46
N ASP A 44 -1.75 10.75 1.53
CA ASP A 44 -0.86 11.46 0.61
C ASP A 44 -0.89 10.77 -0.75
N VAL A 45 -0.83 11.55 -1.82
CA VAL A 45 -0.74 11.09 -3.21
C VAL A 45 0.58 11.60 -3.78
N LYS A 46 1.37 10.67 -4.34
CA LYS A 46 2.63 10.98 -5.01
C LYS A 46 2.62 10.43 -6.43
N ILE A 47 3.23 11.17 -7.35
CA ILE A 47 3.47 10.73 -8.72
C ILE A 47 4.95 10.37 -8.88
N GLY A 48 5.19 9.20 -9.43
CA GLY A 48 6.52 8.64 -9.66
C GLY A 48 6.47 7.14 -9.95
N ASP A 49 7.64 6.49 -10.02
CA ASP A 49 7.69 5.02 -9.99
C ASP A 49 7.24 4.56 -8.60
N ILE A 50 6.13 3.84 -8.52
CA ILE A 50 5.49 3.39 -7.28
C ILE A 50 6.48 2.63 -6.38
N ARG A 51 7.40 1.86 -6.96
CA ARG A 51 8.35 1.03 -6.23
C ARG A 51 9.35 1.86 -5.44
N GLU A 52 9.92 2.87 -6.09
CA GLU A 52 10.87 3.80 -5.44
C GLU A 52 10.15 4.78 -4.54
N THR A 53 9.01 5.30 -5.00
CA THR A 53 8.23 6.31 -4.29
C THR A 53 7.74 5.77 -2.94
N LEU A 54 7.27 4.52 -2.86
CA LEU A 54 6.87 3.93 -1.58
C LEU A 54 8.04 3.78 -0.60
N CYS A 55 9.20 3.30 -1.07
CA CYS A 55 10.39 3.21 -0.23
C CYS A 55 10.82 4.58 0.29
N GLN A 56 10.81 5.60 -0.57
CA GLN A 56 11.16 6.97 -0.19
C GLN A 56 10.14 7.55 0.79
N MET A 57 8.84 7.38 0.55
CA MET A 57 7.79 7.84 1.45
C MET A 57 7.90 7.22 2.84
N ALA A 58 8.29 5.95 2.96
CA ALA A 58 8.51 5.33 4.27
C ALA A 58 9.64 6.02 5.05
N VAL A 59 10.73 6.39 4.36
CA VAL A 59 11.84 7.14 4.97
C VAL A 59 11.41 8.57 5.33
N ASP A 60 10.78 9.28 4.39
CA ASP A 60 10.37 10.68 4.55
C ASP A 60 9.37 10.84 5.70
N ASN A 61 8.43 9.89 5.83
CA ASN A 61 7.45 9.88 6.91
C ASN A 61 7.96 9.23 8.20
N LYS A 62 9.24 8.80 8.25
CA LYS A 62 9.84 8.11 9.40
C LYS A 62 8.98 6.93 9.87
N ALA A 63 8.46 6.15 8.91
CA ALA A 63 7.63 5.00 9.20
C ALA A 63 8.43 3.97 10.00
N SER A 64 7.79 3.34 10.98
CA SER A 64 8.37 2.19 11.68
C SER A 64 8.18 0.88 10.92
N THR A 65 7.14 0.82 10.06
CA THR A 65 6.75 -0.33 9.25
C THR A 65 5.96 0.15 8.03
N MET A 66 6.07 -0.57 6.91
CA MET A 66 5.22 -0.39 5.73
C MET A 66 4.25 -1.57 5.59
N VAL A 67 2.98 -1.29 5.30
CA VAL A 67 1.97 -2.32 5.03
C VAL A 67 1.53 -2.22 3.57
N VAL A 68 1.59 -3.32 2.83
CA VAL A 68 1.16 -3.40 1.43
C VAL A 68 0.28 -4.63 1.20
N GLY A 69 -0.60 -4.57 0.21
CA GLY A 69 -1.31 -5.76 -0.25
C GLY A 69 -0.36 -6.75 -0.93
N SER A 70 -0.72 -8.03 -0.96
CA SER A 70 0.04 -9.06 -1.70
C SER A 70 0.03 -8.84 -3.21
N ARG A 71 -1.04 -8.22 -3.74
CA ARG A 71 -1.28 -7.96 -5.15
C ARG A 71 -2.07 -6.67 -5.34
N GLY A 72 -1.94 -6.04 -6.50
CA GLY A 72 -2.79 -4.91 -6.91
C GLY A 72 -4.19 -5.35 -7.32
N LEU A 73 -5.00 -4.41 -7.82
CA LEU A 73 -6.39 -4.63 -8.25
C LEU A 73 -6.57 -5.53 -9.52
N GLY A 74 -5.50 -6.20 -9.98
CA GLY A 74 -5.47 -6.99 -11.22
C GLY A 74 -5.71 -8.50 -11.03
N VAL A 75 -6.01 -9.19 -12.12
CA VAL A 75 -6.53 -10.58 -12.16
C VAL A 75 -5.46 -11.69 -12.11
N VAL A 76 -4.21 -11.39 -11.71
CA VAL A 76 -3.11 -12.35 -11.81
C VAL A 76 -3.22 -13.40 -10.70
N LYS A 77 -3.88 -14.53 -11.02
CA LYS A 77 -4.12 -15.65 -10.11
C LYS A 77 -2.92 -16.60 -9.91
N ARG A 78 -1.80 -16.39 -10.63
CA ARG A 78 -0.66 -17.33 -10.66
C ARG A 78 0.63 -16.88 -9.97
N ILE A 79 0.74 -15.62 -9.52
CA ILE A 79 1.93 -15.11 -8.82
C ILE A 79 1.53 -14.79 -7.37
N LEU A 80 2.32 -15.29 -6.41
CA LEU A 80 2.08 -15.10 -4.96
C LEU A 80 2.26 -13.65 -4.51
N LEU A 81 3.19 -12.91 -5.14
CA LEU A 81 3.47 -11.49 -4.87
C LEU A 81 3.37 -10.64 -6.14
N GLY A 82 2.79 -9.44 -6.04
CA GLY A 82 2.81 -8.43 -7.09
C GLY A 82 4.19 -7.79 -7.27
N SER A 83 4.40 -7.09 -8.39
CA SER A 83 5.67 -6.41 -8.69
C SER A 83 6.06 -5.37 -7.63
N VAL A 84 5.09 -4.62 -7.10
CA VAL A 84 5.32 -3.63 -6.04
C VAL A 84 5.68 -4.31 -4.73
N SER A 85 4.86 -5.24 -4.26
CA SER A 85 5.05 -5.94 -2.99
C SER A 85 6.37 -6.71 -2.94
N SER A 86 6.74 -7.36 -4.05
CA SER A 86 8.04 -8.01 -4.22
C SER A 86 9.19 -7.00 -4.21
N TYR A 87 9.05 -5.86 -4.87
CA TYR A 87 10.12 -4.86 -4.86
C TYR A 87 10.35 -4.29 -3.45
N VAL A 88 9.29 -3.82 -2.79
CA VAL A 88 9.44 -3.14 -1.49
C VAL A 88 9.91 -4.09 -0.40
N SER A 89 9.60 -5.39 -0.47
CA SER A 89 10.10 -6.37 0.51
C SER A 89 11.63 -6.49 0.49
N HIS A 90 12.25 -6.29 -0.68
CA HIS A 90 13.71 -6.40 -0.83
C HIS A 90 14.45 -5.04 -0.72
N HIS A 91 13.75 -3.91 -0.87
CA HIS A 91 14.40 -2.59 -1.00
C HIS A 91 13.99 -1.59 0.09
N SER A 92 12.94 -1.86 0.86
CA SER A 92 12.49 -0.99 1.91
C SER A 92 13.54 -0.88 3.03
N LYS A 93 13.71 0.32 3.58
CA LYS A 93 14.54 0.56 4.78
C LYS A 93 13.82 0.27 6.10
N VAL A 94 12.54 -0.09 6.02
CA VAL A 94 11.68 -0.41 7.15
C VAL A 94 11.04 -1.79 6.95
N PRO A 95 10.72 -2.53 8.02
CA PRO A 95 9.98 -3.79 7.92
C PRO A 95 8.72 -3.66 7.04
N VAL A 96 8.48 -4.66 6.19
CA VAL A 96 7.33 -4.69 5.29
C VAL A 96 6.37 -5.82 5.69
N ILE A 97 5.12 -5.47 5.94
CA ILE A 97 4.03 -6.42 6.14
C ILE A 97 3.26 -6.55 4.83
N ILE A 98 3.22 -7.77 4.29
CA ILE A 98 2.45 -8.08 3.10
C ILE A 98 1.15 -8.76 3.50
N VAL A 99 0.01 -8.09 3.27
CA VAL A 99 -1.31 -8.59 3.61
C VAL A 99 -1.93 -9.29 2.40
N ASN A 100 -2.23 -10.59 2.52
CA ASN A 100 -3.00 -11.30 1.52
C ASN A 100 -4.49 -11.25 1.87
N GLY A 101 -5.33 -10.79 0.93
CA GLY A 101 -6.76 -10.87 1.09
C GLY A 101 -7.19 -12.33 1.26
N ALA A 102 -8.00 -12.62 2.27
CA ALA A 102 -8.58 -13.95 2.43
C ALA A 102 -9.39 -14.29 1.17
N PRO A 103 -9.28 -15.50 0.60
CA PRO A 103 -10.06 -15.86 -0.59
C PRO A 103 -11.55 -15.70 -0.31
N PRO A 104 -12.38 -15.37 -1.32
CA PRO A 104 -13.83 -15.32 -1.16
C PRO A 104 -14.32 -16.65 -0.57
N GLY A 105 -14.95 -16.62 0.62
CA GLY A 105 -15.40 -17.81 1.35
C GLY A 105 -14.47 -18.30 2.47
N ALA A 106 -13.39 -17.59 2.80
CA ALA A 106 -12.54 -17.94 3.94
C ALA A 106 -13.30 -17.83 5.27
N THR A 107 -13.25 -18.89 6.08
CA THR A 107 -13.78 -18.93 7.45
C THR A 107 -12.81 -18.27 8.44
N GLU A 108 -13.29 -17.92 9.63
CA GLU A 108 -12.45 -17.45 10.76
C GLU A 108 -11.26 -18.39 11.05
N GLU A 109 -11.44 -19.68 10.83
CA GLU A 109 -10.42 -20.71 11.01
C GLU A 109 -9.28 -20.57 9.99
N THR A 110 -9.60 -20.27 8.72
CA THR A 110 -8.59 -20.01 7.67
C THR A 110 -7.84 -18.69 7.90
N ARG A 111 -8.44 -17.73 8.63
CA ARG A 111 -7.77 -16.47 9.01
C ARG A 111 -6.66 -16.71 10.05
N ARG A 112 -6.84 -17.67 10.96
CA ARG A 112 -5.86 -18.03 11.99
C ARG A 112 -4.62 -18.76 11.43
N ASP A 113 -4.77 -19.47 10.31
CA ASP A 113 -3.68 -20.19 9.64
C ASP A 113 -2.80 -19.30 8.74
N SER A 114 -2.97 -17.97 8.80
CA SER A 114 -2.13 -17.06 8.02
C SER A 114 -0.66 -17.16 8.48
N LYS A 115 0.17 -17.71 7.59
CA LYS A 115 1.61 -17.89 7.84
C LYS A 115 2.31 -16.53 7.82
N VAL A 116 2.99 -16.20 8.92
CA VAL A 116 3.95 -15.09 8.97
C VAL A 116 5.25 -15.60 8.35
N ALA A 117 5.61 -15.07 7.18
CA ALA A 117 6.95 -15.24 6.62
C ALA A 117 7.77 -14.01 7.02
N VAL A 118 8.84 -14.21 7.77
CA VAL A 118 9.83 -13.18 8.06
C VAL A 118 10.98 -13.42 7.10
N ASP A 119 11.24 -12.46 6.22
CA ASP A 119 12.49 -12.42 5.48
C ASP A 119 13.49 -11.64 6.35
N GLU A 120 14.40 -12.37 7.04
CA GLU A 120 15.47 -11.74 7.79
C GLU A 120 16.64 -11.44 6.86
N GLU A 121 16.92 -10.16 6.62
CA GLU A 121 18.11 -9.77 5.88
C GLU A 121 19.36 -10.01 6.74
N LYS A 122 20.26 -10.85 6.23
CA LYS A 122 21.54 -11.17 6.84
C LYS A 122 22.45 -9.93 6.71
N LYS A 123 22.76 -9.31 7.85
CA LYS A 123 23.67 -8.18 7.93
C LYS A 123 25.11 -8.71 7.89
N ASP A 124 25.78 -8.59 6.75
CA ASP A 124 27.25 -8.70 6.66
C ASP A 124 27.94 -7.44 7.19
#